data_AF-A0A5B8A1L1-F1
#
_entry.id   AF-A0A5B8A1L1-F1
#
_cell.length_a   1.000
_cell.length_b   1.000
_cell.length_c   1.000
_cell.angle_alpha   90.00
_cell.angle_beta   90.00
_cell.angle_gamma   90.00
#
_symmetry.space_group_name_H-M   'P 1'
#
loop_
_entity.id
_entity.type
_entity.pdbx_description
1 polymer ?
#
loop_
_entity_poly.entity_id
_entity_poly.type
_entity_poly.pdbx_seq_one_letter_code
_entity_poly.pdbx_strand_id
1 'polypeptide(L)'
;MKKNLFVLAASLLLAAPAALAQTTATPAVSATTAVSAGQRKAAEELLTNMKAEANINSAVDQMLTMQIQQRPEMKAVEPEMRSFLTKYMSWPVIKDDMVALYAREFTEKELRDINKFYQTPAGQKFVSKQSTLMQAGMEIGQRRVQENLPELQKMIETKMKPAGQ
;
A
#
# COMPACT_ATOMS: atom_id res chain seq x y z
N MET A 1 18.28 42.66 12.90
CA MET A 1 19.72 42.97 12.72
C MET A 1 20.50 41.67 12.67
N LYS A 2 21.27 41.50 11.60
CA LYS A 2 22.12 40.33 11.30
C LYS A 2 23.28 40.26 12.30
N LYS A 3 23.68 39.07 12.72
CA LYS A 3 25.00 38.85 13.34
C LYS A 3 25.57 37.52 12.86
N ASN A 4 26.36 37.61 11.79
CA ASN A 4 27.28 36.57 11.38
C ASN A 4 28.59 36.72 12.17
N LEU A 5 29.31 35.59 12.22
CA LEU A 5 30.76 35.49 12.01
C LEU A 5 31.66 35.56 13.27
N PHE A 6 32.12 34.39 13.70
CA PHE A 6 33.53 34.19 14.02
C PHE A 6 34.07 33.02 13.20
N VAL A 7 34.99 33.38 12.31
CA VAL A 7 35.84 32.53 11.49
C VAL A 7 36.97 32.03 12.37
N LEU A 8 37.24 30.73 12.34
CA LEU A 8 38.58 30.20 12.59
C LEU A 8 38.99 29.39 11.36
N ALA A 9 39.75 30.07 10.51
CA ALA A 9 40.45 29.51 9.38
C ALA A 9 41.70 28.77 9.91
N ALA A 10 41.80 27.49 9.60
CA ALA A 10 43.07 26.78 9.58
C ALA A 10 43.27 26.28 8.15
N SER A 11 43.96 27.11 7.38
CA SER A 11 44.38 26.86 6.00
C SER A 11 45.55 25.88 6.03
N LEU A 12 45.40 24.70 5.43
CA LEU A 12 46.54 23.91 4.94
C LEU A 12 46.38 23.77 3.43
N LEU A 13 47.16 24.57 2.68
CA LEU A 13 47.33 24.45 1.25
C LEU A 13 48.17 23.20 0.94
N LEU A 14 47.62 22.25 0.19
CA LEU A 14 48.39 21.30 -0.62
C LEU A 14 47.75 21.20 -2.02
N ALA A 15 48.48 21.68 -3.02
CA ALA A 15 48.49 21.35 -4.47
C ALA A 15 47.16 21.06 -5.24
N ALA A 16 46.90 21.89 -6.25
CA ALA A 16 46.14 21.54 -7.47
C ALA A 16 47.11 20.95 -8.53
N PRO A 17 46.71 20.19 -9.59
CA PRO A 17 45.50 20.41 -10.39
C PRO A 17 44.83 19.16 -11.01
N ALA A 18 43.78 19.43 -11.81
CA ALA A 18 43.13 18.59 -12.83
C ALA A 18 41.72 18.10 -12.49
N ALA A 19 40.76 18.91 -12.95
CA ALA A 19 39.47 18.52 -13.52
C ALA A 19 39.05 17.04 -13.36
N LEU A 20 38.20 16.78 -12.38
CA LEU A 20 37.12 15.82 -12.56
C LEU A 20 35.83 16.63 -12.53
N ALA A 21 35.35 16.97 -13.72
CA ALA A 21 33.95 17.33 -13.91
C ALA A 21 33.13 16.16 -13.37
N GLN A 22 32.63 16.29 -12.15
CA GLN A 22 31.59 15.41 -11.65
C GLN A 22 30.35 15.74 -12.47
N THR A 23 30.19 15.01 -13.57
CA THR A 23 28.92 14.86 -14.25
C THR A 23 27.97 14.28 -13.21
N THR A 24 27.25 15.16 -12.53
CA THR A 24 26.03 14.79 -11.84
C THR A 24 25.05 14.40 -12.94
N ALA A 25 25.18 13.16 -13.41
CA ALA A 25 24.13 12.51 -14.18
C ALA A 25 22.93 12.47 -13.24
N THR A 26 22.10 13.51 -13.36
CA THR A 26 20.75 13.51 -12.82
C THR A 26 20.12 12.24 -13.40
N PRO A 27 19.63 11.30 -12.57
CA PRO A 27 18.90 10.16 -13.12
C PRO A 27 17.77 10.75 -13.95
N ALA A 28 17.79 10.45 -15.24
CA ALA A 28 16.75 10.86 -16.17
C ALA A 28 15.43 10.44 -15.53
N VAL A 29 14.61 11.44 -15.20
CA VAL A 29 13.25 11.23 -14.73
C VAL A 29 12.60 10.35 -15.79
N SER A 30 12.30 9.10 -15.40
CA SER A 30 11.74 8.07 -16.26
C SER A 30 10.65 8.69 -17.12
N ALA A 31 10.85 8.66 -18.44
CA ALA A 31 9.80 8.98 -19.37
C ALA A 31 8.57 8.18 -18.97
N THR A 32 7.44 8.87 -18.76
CA THR A 32 6.12 8.24 -18.63
C THR A 32 5.87 7.48 -19.92
N THR A 33 6.37 6.25 -19.97
CA THR A 33 6.26 5.39 -21.13
C THR A 33 4.80 4.98 -21.15
N ALA A 34 4.11 5.25 -22.26
CA ALA A 34 2.73 4.83 -22.43
C ALA A 34 2.62 3.34 -22.10
N VAL A 35 1.61 2.97 -21.31
CA VAL A 35 1.38 1.59 -20.87
C VAL A 35 1.32 0.70 -22.12
N SER A 36 2.21 -0.30 -22.19
CA SER A 36 2.27 -1.19 -23.34
C SER A 36 1.07 -2.15 -23.39
N ALA A 37 0.76 -2.67 -24.57
CA ALA A 37 -0.25 -3.72 -24.72
C ALA A 37 0.12 -4.99 -23.89
N GLY A 38 1.41 -5.28 -23.76
CA GLY A 38 1.90 -6.39 -22.94
C GLY A 38 1.69 -6.15 -21.45
N GLN A 39 1.91 -4.93 -20.95
CA GLN A 39 1.57 -4.54 -19.57
C GLN A 39 0.08 -4.69 -19.29
N ARG A 40 -0.79 -4.15 -20.18
CA ARG A 40 -2.25 -4.29 -20.03
C ARG A 40 -2.68 -5.76 -19.98
N LYS A 41 -2.18 -6.58 -20.90
CA LYS A 41 -2.49 -8.02 -20.92
C LYS A 41 -2.05 -8.73 -19.63
N ALA A 42 -0.82 -8.48 -19.17
CA ALA A 42 -0.31 -9.10 -17.95
C ALA A 42 -1.08 -8.63 -16.69
N ALA A 43 -1.52 -7.37 -16.65
CA ALA A 43 -2.38 -6.85 -15.59
C ALA A 43 -3.78 -7.49 -15.60
N GLU A 44 -4.38 -7.68 -16.77
CA GLU A 44 -5.66 -8.38 -16.91
C GLU A 44 -5.58 -9.84 -16.45
N GLU A 45 -4.51 -10.55 -16.82
CA GLU A 45 -4.21 -11.90 -16.33
C GLU A 45 -4.10 -11.93 -14.80
N LEU A 46 -3.43 -10.92 -14.22
CA LEU A 46 -3.28 -10.81 -12.76
C LEU A 46 -4.62 -10.59 -12.06
N LEU A 47 -5.44 -9.66 -12.55
CA LEU A 47 -6.77 -9.41 -12.00
C LEU A 47 -7.67 -10.66 -12.09
N THR A 48 -7.53 -11.44 -13.15
CA THR A 48 -8.21 -12.72 -13.31
C THR A 48 -7.73 -13.74 -12.28
N ASN A 49 -6.41 -13.90 -12.11
CA ASN A 49 -5.82 -14.82 -11.12
C ASN A 49 -6.16 -14.43 -9.67
N MET A 50 -6.32 -13.13 -9.41
CA MET A 50 -6.78 -12.59 -8.12
C MET A 50 -8.29 -12.75 -7.90
N LYS A 51 -9.05 -13.22 -8.91
CA LYS A 51 -10.52 -13.30 -8.90
C LYS A 51 -11.17 -11.93 -8.61
N ALA A 52 -10.63 -10.87 -9.20
CA ALA A 52 -11.06 -9.49 -8.93
C ALA A 52 -12.57 -9.28 -9.10
N GLU A 53 -13.16 -9.81 -10.19
CA GLU A 53 -14.61 -9.75 -10.43
C GLU A 53 -15.43 -10.35 -9.28
N ALA A 54 -15.10 -11.58 -8.87
CA ALA A 54 -15.81 -12.25 -7.78
C ALA A 54 -15.65 -11.51 -6.44
N ASN A 55 -14.46 -10.97 -6.18
CA ASN A 55 -14.18 -10.20 -4.96
C ASN A 55 -14.95 -8.87 -4.94
N ILE A 56 -15.04 -8.18 -6.07
CA ILE A 56 -15.79 -6.92 -6.20
C ILE A 56 -17.29 -7.17 -6.01
N ASN A 57 -17.83 -8.21 -6.66
CA ASN A 57 -19.23 -8.59 -6.48
C ASN A 57 -19.53 -8.94 -5.01
N SER A 58 -18.65 -9.72 -4.36
CA SER A 58 -18.78 -10.06 -2.95
C SER A 58 -18.72 -8.82 -2.04
N ALA A 59 -17.83 -7.87 -2.35
CA ALA A 59 -17.70 -6.63 -1.59
C ALA A 59 -18.96 -5.75 -1.71
N VAL A 60 -19.55 -5.67 -2.90
CA VAL A 60 -20.84 -4.98 -3.13
C VAL A 60 -21.95 -5.63 -2.30
N ASP A 61 -22.07 -6.95 -2.33
CA ASP A 61 -23.09 -7.67 -1.57
C ASP A 61 -22.92 -7.49 -0.05
N GLN A 62 -21.69 -7.56 0.45
CA GLN A 62 -21.38 -7.31 1.86
C GLN A 62 -21.72 -5.89 2.27
N MET A 63 -21.37 -4.89 1.44
CA MET A 63 -21.69 -3.49 1.70
C MET A 63 -23.21 -3.26 1.79
N LEU A 64 -23.99 -3.78 0.83
CA LEU A 64 -25.44 -3.66 0.84
C LEU A 64 -26.04 -4.36 2.07
N THR A 65 -25.58 -5.57 2.38
CA THR A 65 -26.02 -6.33 3.54
C THR A 65 -25.77 -5.55 4.84
N MET A 66 -24.57 -5.00 5.01
CA MET A 66 -24.23 -4.20 6.19
C MET A 66 -25.10 -2.94 6.30
N GLN A 67 -25.36 -2.22 5.19
CA GLN A 67 -26.22 -1.05 5.22
C GLN A 67 -27.66 -1.40 5.62
N ILE A 68 -28.21 -2.50 5.12
CA ILE A 68 -29.56 -2.95 5.48
C ILE A 68 -29.63 -3.41 6.94
N GLN A 69 -28.58 -4.09 7.43
CA GLN A 69 -28.51 -4.47 8.85
C GLN A 69 -28.48 -3.25 9.78
N GLN A 70 -27.78 -2.19 9.39
CA GLN A 70 -27.73 -0.94 10.14
C GLN A 70 -29.03 -0.13 10.01
N ARG A 71 -29.71 -0.21 8.87
CA ARG A 71 -30.92 0.55 8.53
C ARG A 71 -31.93 -0.36 7.82
N PRO A 72 -32.77 -1.10 8.57
CA PRO A 72 -33.72 -2.04 7.99
C PRO A 72 -34.70 -1.40 6.99
N GLU A 73 -34.99 -0.11 7.13
CA GLU A 73 -35.82 0.67 6.21
C GLU A 73 -35.26 0.72 4.78
N MET A 74 -33.93 0.57 4.62
CA MET A 74 -33.25 0.57 3.31
C MET A 74 -33.54 -0.70 2.50
N LYS A 75 -34.10 -1.75 3.12
CA LYS A 75 -34.47 -2.98 2.42
C LYS A 75 -35.47 -2.73 1.29
N ALA A 76 -36.37 -1.75 1.47
CA ALA A 76 -37.35 -1.39 0.44
C ALA A 76 -36.71 -0.83 -0.84
N VAL A 77 -35.50 -0.26 -0.73
CA VAL A 77 -34.75 0.34 -1.85
C VAL A 77 -33.50 -0.46 -2.24
N GLU A 78 -33.36 -1.69 -1.72
CA GLU A 78 -32.24 -2.58 -2.08
C GLU A 78 -32.13 -2.82 -3.60
N PRO A 79 -33.22 -3.09 -4.34
CA PRO A 79 -33.16 -3.31 -5.78
C PRO A 79 -32.59 -2.10 -6.54
N GLU A 80 -32.95 -0.88 -6.14
CA GLU A 80 -32.47 0.37 -6.72
C GLU A 80 -30.99 0.59 -6.42
N MET A 81 -30.57 0.35 -5.17
CA MET A 81 -29.15 0.41 -4.79
C MET A 81 -28.32 -0.60 -5.58
N ARG A 82 -28.81 -1.84 -5.70
CA ARG A 82 -28.14 -2.90 -6.47
C ARG A 82 -28.07 -2.53 -7.95
N SER A 83 -29.17 -2.04 -8.54
CA SER A 83 -29.20 -1.59 -9.93
C SER A 83 -28.18 -0.47 -10.18
N PHE A 84 -28.12 0.52 -9.28
CA PHE A 84 -27.14 1.59 -9.34
C PHE A 84 -25.70 1.05 -9.30
N LEU A 85 -25.39 0.17 -8.35
CA LEU A 85 -24.05 -0.41 -8.22
C LEU A 85 -23.70 -1.30 -9.43
N THR A 86 -24.63 -2.09 -9.95
CA THR A 86 -24.38 -2.85 -11.19
C THR A 86 -24.09 -1.91 -12.37
N LYS A 87 -24.81 -0.79 -12.48
CA LYS A 87 -24.62 0.17 -13.58
C LYS A 87 -23.26 0.86 -13.57
N TYR A 88 -22.69 1.13 -12.40
CA TYR A 88 -21.47 1.93 -12.27
C TYR A 88 -20.24 1.19 -11.73
N MET A 89 -20.45 0.07 -11.04
CA MET A 89 -19.41 -0.69 -10.32
C MET A 89 -19.32 -2.15 -10.76
N SER A 90 -20.12 -2.59 -11.75
CA SER A 90 -19.97 -3.95 -12.27
C SER A 90 -18.59 -4.12 -12.93
N TRP A 91 -18.07 -5.34 -12.86
CA TRP A 91 -16.76 -5.65 -13.41
C TRP A 91 -16.57 -5.18 -14.86
N PRO A 92 -17.50 -5.38 -15.81
CA PRO A 92 -17.34 -4.88 -17.18
C PRO A 92 -17.16 -3.36 -17.28
N VAL A 93 -17.72 -2.59 -16.33
CA VAL A 93 -17.64 -1.12 -16.32
C VAL A 93 -16.27 -0.65 -15.81
N ILE A 94 -15.75 -1.27 -14.75
CA ILE A 94 -14.52 -0.82 -14.08
C ILE A 94 -13.27 -1.60 -14.48
N LYS A 95 -13.41 -2.69 -15.24
CA LYS A 95 -12.30 -3.57 -15.61
C LYS A 95 -11.18 -2.81 -16.32
N ASP A 96 -11.50 -1.93 -17.28
CA ASP A 96 -10.46 -1.22 -18.03
C ASP A 96 -9.65 -0.28 -17.13
N ASP A 97 -10.33 0.43 -16.24
CA ASP A 97 -9.68 1.30 -15.25
C ASP A 97 -8.78 0.50 -14.29
N MET A 98 -9.24 -0.67 -13.84
CA MET A 98 -8.45 -1.57 -13.00
C MET A 98 -7.23 -2.12 -13.75
N VAL A 99 -7.39 -2.54 -15.01
CA VAL A 99 -6.27 -2.99 -15.84
C VAL A 99 -5.27 -1.87 -16.04
N ALA A 100 -5.73 -0.66 -16.37
CA ALA A 100 -4.87 0.51 -16.55
C ALA A 100 -4.12 0.88 -15.26
N LEU A 101 -4.80 0.82 -14.12
CA LEU A 101 -4.21 1.02 -12.79
C LEU A 101 -3.06 0.03 -12.54
N TYR A 102 -3.27 -1.27 -12.72
CA TYR A 102 -2.20 -2.22 -12.45
C TYR A 102 -1.06 -2.13 -13.47
N ALA A 103 -1.40 -1.88 -14.73
CA ALA A 103 -0.43 -1.80 -15.82
C ALA A 103 0.48 -0.56 -15.75
N ARG A 104 0.07 0.52 -15.08
CA ARG A 104 0.91 1.70 -14.85
C ARG A 104 1.84 1.58 -13.63
N GLU A 105 1.45 0.82 -12.61
CA GLU A 105 2.24 0.70 -11.36
C GLU A 105 3.36 -0.33 -11.47
N PHE A 106 3.23 -1.29 -12.39
CA PHE A 106 4.18 -2.38 -12.56
C PHE A 106 4.68 -2.48 -14.00
N THR A 107 5.95 -2.86 -14.15
CA THR A 107 6.49 -3.23 -15.46
C THR A 107 5.85 -4.54 -15.94
N GLU A 108 5.92 -4.81 -17.25
CA GLU A 108 5.38 -6.05 -17.83
C GLU A 108 6.04 -7.29 -17.19
N LYS A 109 7.35 -7.22 -16.96
CA LYS A 109 8.10 -8.32 -16.35
C LYS A 109 7.61 -8.61 -14.93
N GLU A 110 7.42 -7.57 -14.11
CA GLU A 110 6.92 -7.71 -12.74
C GLU A 110 5.51 -8.31 -12.72
N LEU A 111 4.60 -7.81 -13.56
CA LEU A 111 3.25 -8.38 -13.68
C LEU A 111 3.29 -9.87 -14.04
N ARG A 112 4.16 -10.26 -14.98
CA ARG A 112 4.34 -11.67 -15.35
C ARG A 112 4.91 -12.51 -14.20
N ASP A 113 5.86 -11.98 -13.44
CA ASP A 113 6.44 -12.71 -12.30
C ASP A 113 5.44 -12.84 -11.15
N ILE A 114 4.63 -11.81 -10.88
CA ILE A 114 3.51 -11.88 -9.93
C ILE A 114 2.49 -12.93 -10.39
N ASN A 115 2.14 -12.94 -11.69
CA ASN A 115 1.24 -13.95 -12.24
C ASN A 115 1.74 -15.39 -12.01
N LYS A 116 3.02 -15.66 -12.25
CA LYS A 116 3.61 -16.99 -11.99
C LYS A 116 3.45 -17.38 -10.52
N PHE A 117 3.70 -16.46 -9.59
CA PHE A 117 3.50 -16.72 -8.17
C PHE A 117 2.02 -17.06 -7.86
N TYR A 118 1.08 -16.25 -8.34
CA TYR A 118 -0.37 -16.46 -8.15
C TYR A 118 -0.90 -17.76 -8.78
N GLN A 119 -0.22 -18.30 -9.79
CA GLN A 119 -0.60 -19.58 -10.40
C GLN A 119 -0.13 -20.80 -9.61
N THR A 120 0.79 -20.63 -8.64
CA THR A 120 1.26 -21.75 -7.82
C THR A 120 0.27 -22.06 -6.68
N PRO A 121 0.13 -23.34 -6.27
CA PRO A 121 -0.68 -23.69 -5.09
C PRO A 121 -0.22 -22.98 -3.81
N ALA A 122 1.10 -22.78 -3.65
CA ALA A 122 1.67 -22.07 -2.52
C ALA A 122 1.32 -20.57 -2.55
N GLY A 123 1.40 -19.92 -3.71
CA GLY A 123 1.05 -18.51 -3.85
C GLY A 123 -0.43 -18.22 -3.60
N GLN A 124 -1.32 -19.05 -4.15
CA GLN A 124 -2.76 -18.95 -3.86
C GLN A 124 -3.05 -19.13 -2.38
N LYS A 125 -2.43 -20.15 -1.75
CA LYS A 125 -2.56 -20.39 -0.31
C LYS A 125 -2.04 -19.22 0.51
N PHE A 126 -0.88 -18.67 0.15
CA PHE A 126 -0.30 -17.52 0.84
C PHE A 126 -1.24 -16.31 0.80
N VAL A 127 -1.71 -15.91 -0.37
CA VAL A 127 -2.63 -14.77 -0.54
C VAL A 127 -3.93 -15.00 0.23
N SER A 128 -4.50 -16.21 0.18
CA SER A 128 -5.71 -16.54 0.97
C SER A 128 -5.52 -16.45 2.48
N LYS A 129 -4.27 -16.52 2.97
CA LYS A 129 -3.93 -16.51 4.40
C LYS A 129 -3.39 -15.16 4.88
N GLN A 130 -3.09 -14.20 4.00
CA GLN A 130 -2.49 -12.93 4.39
C GLN A 130 -3.29 -12.20 5.47
N SER A 131 -4.61 -12.04 5.29
CA SER A 131 -5.46 -11.36 6.29
C SER A 131 -5.49 -12.10 7.63
N THR A 132 -5.57 -13.44 7.63
CA THR A 132 -5.54 -14.26 8.85
C THR A 132 -4.19 -14.14 9.58
N LEU A 133 -3.09 -14.17 8.83
CA LEU A 133 -1.75 -14.03 9.40
C LEU A 133 -1.54 -12.63 10.00
N MET A 134 -2.03 -11.59 9.33
CA MET A 134 -1.99 -10.22 9.84
C MET A 134 -2.81 -10.07 11.14
N GLN A 135 -4.03 -10.63 11.17
CA GLN A 135 -4.87 -10.65 12.38
C GLN A 135 -4.18 -11.37 13.54
N ALA A 136 -3.66 -12.57 13.30
CA ALA A 136 -2.92 -13.32 14.32
C ALA A 136 -1.67 -12.55 14.81
N GLY A 137 -0.98 -11.85 13.91
CA GLY A 137 0.15 -10.98 14.27
C GLY A 137 -0.26 -9.84 15.19
N MET A 138 -1.39 -9.19 14.92
CA MET A 138 -1.93 -8.14 15.80
C MET A 138 -2.30 -8.68 17.19
N GLU A 139 -2.95 -9.84 17.26
CA GLU A 139 -3.30 -10.49 18.54
C GLU A 139 -2.06 -10.83 19.36
N ILE A 140 -0.98 -11.31 18.72
CA ILE A 140 0.31 -11.53 19.38
C ILE A 140 0.83 -10.20 19.96
N GLY A 141 0.82 -9.13 19.17
CA GLY A 141 1.25 -7.80 19.62
C GLY A 141 0.45 -7.30 20.83
N GLN A 142 -0.87 -7.41 20.78
CA GLN A 142 -1.77 -7.03 21.88
C GLN A 142 -1.47 -7.82 23.16
N ARG A 143 -1.31 -9.15 23.03
CA ARG A 143 -0.97 -10.02 24.16
C ARG A 143 0.36 -9.62 24.79
N ARG A 144 1.38 -9.34 23.98
CA ARG A 144 2.71 -8.91 24.45
C ARG A 144 2.63 -7.59 25.20
N VAL A 145 1.84 -6.63 24.72
CA VAL A 145 1.62 -5.37 25.46
C VAL A 145 0.93 -5.62 26.79
N GLN A 146 -0.11 -6.47 26.82
CA GLN A 146 -0.84 -6.79 28.05
C GLN A 146 0.05 -7.49 29.08
N GLU A 147 0.85 -8.46 28.67
CA GLU A 147 1.82 -9.19 29.52
C GLU A 147 2.86 -8.25 30.15
N ASN A 148 3.26 -7.19 29.44
CA ASN A 148 4.33 -6.27 29.84
C ASN A 148 3.80 -4.89 30.30
N LEU A 149 2.48 -4.74 30.43
CA LEU A 149 1.83 -3.48 30.80
C LEU A 149 2.31 -2.93 32.16
N PRO A 150 2.52 -3.76 33.21
CA PRO A 150 3.01 -3.26 34.50
C PRO A 150 4.41 -2.62 34.41
N GLU A 151 5.29 -3.17 33.58
CA GLU A 151 6.62 -2.59 33.36
C GLU A 151 6.52 -1.21 32.70
N LEU A 152 5.67 -1.11 31.66
CA LEU A 152 5.40 0.16 31.00
C LEU A 152 4.83 1.21 31.97
N GLN A 153 3.89 0.84 32.84
CA GLN A 153 3.33 1.71 33.86
C GLN A 153 4.43 2.23 34.80
N LYS A 154 5.29 1.35 35.32
CA LYS A 154 6.41 1.73 36.19
C LYS A 154 7.41 2.67 35.49
N MET A 155 7.70 2.44 34.21
CA MET A 155 8.56 3.33 33.42
C MET A 155 7.96 4.72 33.29
N ILE A 156 6.66 4.81 32.98
CA ILE A 156 5.94 6.09 32.86
C ILE A 156 5.93 6.83 34.19
N GLU A 157 5.56 6.15 35.29
CA GLU A 157 5.57 6.72 36.63
C GLU A 157 6.94 7.26 37.01
N THR A 158 8.01 6.51 36.74
CA THR A 158 9.38 6.91 37.06
C THR A 158 9.78 8.17 36.30
N LYS A 159 9.40 8.30 35.02
CA LYS A 159 9.72 9.48 34.20
C LYS A 159 8.82 10.69 34.47
N MET A 160 7.59 10.46 34.92
CA MET A 160 6.62 11.51 35.23
C MET A 160 6.75 12.04 36.66
N LYS A 161 7.54 11.38 37.53
CA LYS A 161 7.92 11.97 38.82
C LYS A 161 8.69 13.27 38.57
N PRO A 162 8.26 14.40 39.16
CA PRO A 162 8.98 15.66 39.00
C PRO A 162 10.41 15.50 39.49
N ALA A 163 11.38 15.99 38.72
CA ALA A 163 12.78 16.02 39.11
C ALA A 163 12.93 17.04 40.25
N GLY A 164 12.89 16.56 41.51
CA GLY A 164 13.17 17.37 42.69
C GLY A 164 12.19 17.14 43.84
N GLN A 165 12.56 16.22 44.72
CA GLN A 165 12.60 16.45 46.17
C GLN A 165 13.96 15.97 46.66
#